data_AF-A0A4V5N993-F1
#
_entry.id   AF-A0A4V5N993-F1
#
_cell.length_a   1.000
_cell.length_b   1.000
_cell.length_c   1.000
_cell.angle_alpha   90.00
_cell.angle_beta   90.00
_cell.angle_gamma   90.00
#
_symmetry.space_group_name_H-M   'P 1'
#
loop_
_entity.id
_entity.type
_entity.pdbx_description
1 polymer ?
#
loop_
_entity_poly.entity_id
_entity_poly.type
_entity_poly.pdbx_seq_one_letter_code
_entity_poly.pdbx_strand_id
1 'polypeptide(L)'
;MALHLTEAEKTNFDEDGYLIIRDLLDAREASELQQWALEIHDAPVNDHSTLMPYEEIDAHGRHILCRTENFASSHAELDSLLRGEKLLGVLRGLSGEDMLLFKEKINYKLAGAGGYAVGTDYDPLPAISVDHTAGTH
;
A
#
# COMPACT_ATOMS: atom_id res chain seq x y z
N MET A 1 6.78 -5.59 20.38
CA MET A 1 6.66 -4.29 21.07
C MET A 1 5.99 -3.33 20.12
N ALA A 2 5.00 -2.58 20.58
CA ALA A 2 4.39 -1.53 19.76
C ALA A 2 5.43 -0.44 19.50
N LEU A 3 5.54 0.02 18.26
CA LEU A 3 6.37 1.18 17.94
C LEU A 3 5.73 2.41 18.61
N HIS A 4 6.51 3.17 19.37
CA HIS A 4 6.06 4.43 19.97
C HIS A 4 6.71 5.58 19.21
N LEU A 5 5.88 6.36 18.49
CA LEU A 5 6.31 7.56 17.81
C LEU A 5 6.61 8.66 18.82
N THR A 6 7.75 9.30 18.67
CA THR A 6 8.14 10.48 19.45
C THR A 6 7.31 11.69 19.03
N GLU A 7 7.20 12.68 19.91
CA GLU A 7 6.51 13.93 19.58
C GLU A 7 7.17 14.66 18.40
N ALA A 8 8.50 14.58 18.28
CA ALA A 8 9.22 15.15 17.14
C ALA A 8 8.85 14.46 15.81
N GLU A 9 8.67 13.14 15.81
CA GLU A 9 8.25 12.41 14.61
C GLU A 9 6.81 12.77 14.19
N LYS A 10 5.92 12.99 15.16
CA LYS A 10 4.56 13.47 14.87
C LYS A 10 4.55 14.89 14.33
N THR A 11 5.30 15.81 14.95
CA THR A 11 5.43 17.20 14.47
C THR A 11 6.01 17.23 13.05
N ASN A 12 7.06 16.46 12.77
CA ASN A 12 7.61 16.38 11.42
C ASN A 12 6.59 15.83 10.42
N PHE A 13 5.78 14.83 10.81
CA PHE A 13 4.71 14.33 9.95
C PHE A 13 3.65 15.41 9.65
N ASP A 14 3.25 16.18 10.66
CA ASP A 14 2.26 17.26 10.51
C ASP A 14 2.80 18.42 9.65
N GLU A 15 4.09 18.72 9.73
CA GLU A 15 4.74 19.82 9.00
C GLU A 15 5.13 19.41 7.55
N ASP A 16 5.72 18.23 7.38
CA ASP A 16 6.28 17.77 6.10
C ASP A 16 5.30 16.89 5.30
N GLY A 17 4.27 16.35 5.94
CA GLY A 17 3.31 15.42 5.33
C GLY A 17 3.84 13.99 5.14
N TYR A 18 5.03 13.68 5.67
CA TYR A 18 5.61 12.33 5.62
C TYR A 18 6.50 12.05 6.84
N LEU A 19 6.70 10.76 7.14
CA LEU A 19 7.59 10.31 8.20
C LEU A 19 8.43 9.11 7.72
N ILE A 20 9.73 9.13 8.00
CA ILE A 20 10.64 8.03 7.69
C ILE A 20 10.93 7.25 8.97
N ILE A 21 10.43 6.01 9.03
CA ILE A 21 10.72 5.08 10.12
C ILE A 21 11.78 4.11 9.64
N ARG A 22 12.93 4.09 10.32
CA ARG A 22 14.01 3.16 10.05
C ARG A 22 13.81 1.87 10.83
N ASP A 23 14.25 0.76 10.25
CA ASP A 23 14.28 -0.56 10.92
C ASP A 23 12.92 -1.03 11.45
N LEU A 24 11.81 -0.60 10.83
CA LEU A 24 10.47 -1.09 11.15
C LEU A 24 10.35 -2.61 10.94
N LEU A 25 10.96 -3.08 9.86
CA LEU A 25 11.13 -4.50 9.55
C LEU A 25 12.59 -4.86 9.80
N ASP A 26 12.81 -5.95 10.51
CA ASP A 26 14.15 -6.52 10.64
C ASP A 26 14.61 -7.17 9.32
N ALA A 27 15.88 -7.58 9.25
CA ALA A 27 16.43 -8.17 8.02
C ALA A 27 15.73 -9.46 7.57
N ARG A 28 15.18 -10.24 8.51
CA ARG A 28 14.42 -11.46 8.21
C ARG A 28 13.05 -11.09 7.66
N GLU A 29 12.32 -10.19 8.33
CA GLU A 29 11.01 -9.71 7.89
C GLU A 29 11.08 -9.02 6.53
N ALA A 30 12.15 -8.25 6.28
CA ALA A 30 12.39 -7.65 4.98
C ALA A 30 12.65 -8.70 3.89
N SER A 31 13.35 -9.79 4.20
CA SER A 31 13.55 -10.92 3.28
C SER A 31 12.27 -11.71 3.04
N GLU A 32 11.45 -11.91 4.08
CA GLU A 32 10.15 -12.56 3.99
C GLU A 32 9.20 -11.74 3.11
N LEU A 33 9.15 -10.41 3.30
CA LEU A 33 8.34 -9.52 2.47
C LEU A 33 8.75 -9.57 0.99
N GLN A 34 10.05 -9.65 0.69
CA GLN A 34 10.53 -9.83 -0.69
C GLN A 34 10.07 -11.15 -1.29
N GLN A 35 10.15 -12.23 -0.50
CA GLN A 35 9.70 -13.56 -0.91
C GLN A 35 8.18 -13.57 -1.18
N TRP A 36 7.37 -13.02 -0.28
CA TRP A 36 5.91 -12.92 -0.48
C TRP A 36 5.54 -12.07 -1.69
N ALA A 37 6.27 -10.99 -1.96
CA ALA A 37 6.06 -10.20 -3.16
C ALA A 37 6.35 -10.98 -4.45
N LEU A 38 7.36 -11.86 -4.44
CA LEU A 38 7.64 -12.77 -5.56
C LEU A 38 6.55 -13.85 -5.70
N GLU A 39 6.03 -14.36 -4.58
CA GLU A 39 4.91 -15.31 -4.59
C GLU A 39 3.65 -14.70 -5.21
N ILE A 40 3.34 -13.43 -4.91
CA ILE A 40 2.24 -12.70 -5.56
C ILE A 40 2.52 -12.42 -7.04
N HIS A 41 3.77 -12.14 -7.41
CA HIS A 41 4.17 -11.92 -8.80
C HIS A 41 3.98 -13.18 -9.66
N ASP A 42 4.40 -14.34 -9.15
CA ASP A 42 4.37 -15.62 -9.86
C ASP A 42 3.05 -16.38 -9.69
N ALA A 43 2.13 -15.86 -8.85
CA ALA A 43 0.86 -16.51 -8.57
C ALA A 43 0.01 -16.67 -9.85
N PRO A 44 -0.57 -17.87 -10.09
CA PRO A 44 -1.45 -18.07 -11.22
C PRO A 44 -2.75 -17.29 -11.03
N VAL A 45 -3.15 -16.53 -12.05
CA VAL A 45 -4.44 -15.83 -12.09
C VAL A 45 -5.44 -16.71 -12.84
N ASN A 46 -6.44 -17.20 -12.11
CA ASN A 46 -7.54 -18.03 -12.61
C ASN A 46 -8.88 -17.50 -12.07
N ASP A 47 -9.99 -18.14 -12.44
CA ASP A 47 -11.35 -17.71 -12.07
C ASP A 47 -11.63 -17.65 -10.56
N HIS A 48 -10.78 -18.25 -9.72
CA HIS A 48 -10.87 -18.21 -8.26
C HIS A 48 -9.89 -17.22 -7.61
N SER A 49 -9.02 -16.58 -8.40
CA SER A 49 -8.05 -15.62 -7.90
C SER A 49 -8.72 -14.28 -7.58
N THR A 50 -8.36 -13.70 -6.44
CA THR A 50 -8.74 -12.33 -6.10
C THR A 50 -7.76 -11.30 -6.69
N LEU A 51 -6.60 -11.76 -7.17
CA LEU A 51 -5.53 -10.89 -7.65
C LEU A 51 -5.98 -10.10 -8.87
N MET A 52 -5.63 -8.82 -8.88
CA MET A 52 -5.86 -7.91 -9.99
C MET A 52 -4.51 -7.55 -10.62
N PRO A 53 -4.01 -8.33 -11.60
CA PRO A 53 -2.78 -8.03 -12.31
C PRO A 53 -2.99 -6.90 -13.32
N TYR A 54 -1.99 -6.04 -13.45
CA TYR A 54 -1.91 -5.00 -14.46
C TYR A 54 -0.63 -5.16 -15.27
N GLU A 55 -0.78 -5.14 -16.58
CA GLU A 55 0.32 -5.28 -17.52
C GLU A 55 0.54 -3.98 -18.30
N GLU A 56 1.80 -3.71 -18.61
CA GLU A 56 2.21 -2.69 -19.57
C GLU A 56 2.77 -3.36 -20.82
N ILE A 57 2.70 -2.67 -21.96
CA ILE A 57 3.32 -3.11 -23.20
C ILE A 57 4.69 -2.44 -23.30
N ASP A 58 5.75 -3.25 -23.36
CA ASP A 58 7.11 -2.74 -23.49
C ASP A 58 7.42 -2.23 -24.92
N ALA A 59 8.62 -1.68 -25.12
CA ALA A 59 9.07 -1.18 -26.41
C ALA A 59 9.12 -2.24 -27.53
N HIS A 60 9.05 -3.54 -27.18
CA HIS A 60 9.04 -4.66 -28.11
C HIS A 60 7.65 -5.26 -28.31
N GLY A 61 6.60 -4.64 -27.76
CA GLY A 61 5.22 -5.12 -27.87
C GLY A 61 4.89 -6.28 -26.93
N ARG A 62 5.71 -6.55 -25.91
CA ARG A 62 5.48 -7.63 -24.95
C ARG A 62 4.69 -7.11 -23.77
N HIS A 63 3.72 -7.92 -23.31
CA HIS A 63 3.02 -7.69 -22.07
C HIS A 63 3.95 -8.00 -20.89
N ILE A 64 4.06 -7.07 -19.96
CA ILE A 64 4.91 -7.15 -18.79
C ILE A 64 4.09 -6.77 -17.56
N LEU A 65 4.03 -7.67 -16.57
CA LEU A 65 3.37 -7.41 -15.31
C LEU A 65 4.05 -6.25 -14.59
N CYS A 66 3.31 -5.16 -14.34
CA CYS A 66 3.83 -3.96 -13.67
C CYS A 66 3.23 -3.73 -12.29
N ARG A 67 2.05 -4.32 -12.01
CA ARG A 67 1.40 -4.21 -10.71
C ARG A 67 0.48 -5.38 -10.44
N THR A 68 0.35 -5.72 -9.15
CA THR A 68 -0.74 -6.55 -8.64
C THR A 68 -1.44 -5.82 -7.49
N GLU A 69 -2.77 -5.86 -7.48
CA GLU A 69 -3.64 -5.39 -6.39
C GLU A 69 -4.54 -6.54 -5.88
N ASN A 70 -5.25 -6.31 -4.79
CA ASN A 70 -6.14 -7.24 -4.10
C ASN A 70 -5.53 -8.61 -3.70
N PHE A 71 -4.31 -8.59 -3.17
CA PHE A 71 -3.54 -9.75 -2.70
C PHE A 71 -3.59 -10.01 -1.19
N ALA A 72 -3.96 -9.02 -0.36
CA ALA A 72 -3.93 -9.20 1.10
C ALA A 72 -4.75 -10.42 1.54
N SER A 73 -6.01 -10.51 1.09
CA SER A 73 -6.90 -11.60 1.49
C SER A 73 -6.54 -12.98 0.94
N SER A 74 -5.64 -13.07 -0.04
CA SER A 74 -5.21 -14.35 -0.64
C SER A 74 -3.87 -14.86 -0.10
N HIS A 75 -3.17 -14.08 0.72
CA HIS A 75 -1.87 -14.42 1.27
C HIS A 75 -1.82 -14.11 2.77
N ALA A 76 -1.87 -15.14 3.61
CA ALA A 76 -2.08 -15.03 5.05
C ALA A 76 -1.01 -14.17 5.75
N GLU A 77 0.24 -14.27 5.33
CA GLU A 77 1.37 -13.53 5.88
C GLU A 77 1.31 -12.05 5.51
N LEU A 78 0.96 -11.72 4.25
CA LEU A 78 0.74 -10.33 3.82
C LEU A 78 -0.48 -9.72 4.52
N ASP A 79 -1.57 -10.48 4.68
CA ASP A 79 -2.73 -10.04 5.46
C ASP A 79 -2.33 -9.72 6.90
N SER A 80 -1.60 -10.65 7.54
CA SER A 80 -1.14 -10.50 8.92
C SER A 80 -0.18 -9.33 9.10
N LEU A 81 0.70 -9.07 8.13
CA LEU A 81 1.58 -7.90 8.16
C LEU A 81 0.77 -6.61 8.02
N LEU A 82 -0.03 -6.48 6.97
CA LEU A 82 -0.76 -5.25 6.63
C LEU A 82 -1.84 -4.88 7.66
N ARG A 83 -2.46 -5.87 8.29
CA ARG A 83 -3.46 -5.69 9.36
C ARG A 83 -2.88 -5.91 10.76
N GLY A 84 -1.55 -6.06 10.86
CA GLY A 84 -0.88 -6.32 12.12
C GLY A 84 -0.61 -5.06 12.94
N GLU A 85 -0.51 -5.23 14.26
CA GLU A 85 -0.21 -4.14 15.21
C GLU A 85 1.09 -3.39 14.90
N LYS A 86 2.04 -4.00 14.18
CA LYS A 86 3.27 -3.33 13.78
C LYS A 86 2.97 -2.15 12.84
N LEU A 87 2.18 -2.36 11.78
CA LEU A 87 1.83 -1.29 10.83
C LEU A 87 0.66 -0.45 11.35
N LEU A 88 -0.41 -1.08 11.82
CA LEU A 88 -1.58 -0.36 12.34
C LEU A 88 -1.24 0.46 13.59
N GLY A 89 -0.28 0.02 14.42
CA GLY A 89 0.19 0.79 15.56
C GLY A 89 0.90 2.09 15.17
N VAL A 90 1.67 2.07 14.07
CA VAL A 90 2.26 3.31 13.51
C VAL A 90 1.15 4.25 13.04
N LEU A 91 0.22 3.73 12.23
CA LEU A 91 -0.87 4.53 11.68
C LEU A 91 -1.74 5.13 12.77
N ARG A 92 -2.12 4.34 13.79
CA ARG A 92 -2.84 4.82 14.98
C ARG A 92 -2.05 5.88 15.74
N GLY A 93 -0.73 5.74 15.81
CA GLY A 93 0.14 6.73 16.44
C GLY A 93 0.21 8.07 15.71
N LEU A 94 0.07 8.06 14.37
CA LEU A 94 0.04 9.26 13.53
C LEU A 94 -1.35 9.89 13.46
N SER A 95 -2.40 9.09 13.26
CA SER A 95 -3.76 9.60 13.06
C SER A 95 -4.53 9.85 14.36
N GLY A 96 -4.16 9.17 15.44
CA GLY A 96 -4.97 9.11 16.67
C GLY A 96 -6.22 8.23 16.57
N GLU A 97 -6.43 7.54 15.44
CA GLU A 97 -7.63 6.75 15.13
C GLU A 97 -7.28 5.32 14.70
N ASP A 98 -8.24 4.40 14.84
CA ASP A 98 -8.10 3.04 14.31
C ASP A 98 -8.27 3.03 12.79
N MET A 99 -7.18 2.71 12.09
CA MET A 99 -7.16 2.66 10.62
C MET A 99 -7.46 1.26 10.08
N LEU A 100 -8.12 1.22 8.92
CA LEU A 100 -8.44 0.00 8.19
C LEU A 100 -7.68 -0.05 6.87
N LEU A 101 -7.20 -1.24 6.50
CA LEU A 101 -6.63 -1.47 5.17
C LEU A 101 -7.75 -1.35 4.11
N PHE A 102 -7.73 -0.23 3.38
CA PHE A 102 -8.65 0.03 2.28
C PHE A 102 -8.17 -0.58 0.96
N LYS A 103 -6.90 -0.37 0.62
CA LYS A 103 -6.29 -0.84 -0.63
C LYS A 103 -4.81 -1.14 -0.43
N GLU A 104 -4.30 -2.07 -1.21
CA GLU A 104 -2.89 -2.44 -1.32
C GLU A 104 -2.45 -2.49 -2.81
N LYS A 105 -1.14 -2.39 -3.05
CA LYS A 105 -0.56 -2.55 -4.40
C LYS A 105 0.89 -2.97 -4.26
N ILE A 106 1.32 -3.94 -5.08
CA ILE A 106 2.75 -4.21 -5.33
C ILE A 106 3.05 -3.66 -6.72
N ASN A 107 4.06 -2.79 -6.83
CA ASN A 107 4.54 -2.27 -8.11
C ASN A 107 5.87 -2.95 -8.47
N TYR A 108 5.93 -3.58 -9.63
CA TYR A 108 7.14 -4.20 -10.15
C TYR A 108 7.86 -3.21 -11.07
N LYS A 109 9.16 -3.01 -10.81
CA LYS A 109 10.02 -2.21 -11.68
C LYS A 109 10.99 -3.14 -12.38
N LEU A 110 10.69 -3.52 -13.62
CA LEU A 110 11.68 -4.21 -14.44
C LEU A 110 12.80 -3.25 -14.83
N ALA A 111 14.02 -3.79 -14.95
CA ALA A 111 15.14 -3.07 -15.54
C ALA A 111 14.77 -2.63 -16.97
N GLY A 112 14.62 -1.32 -17.18
CA GLY A 112 14.26 -0.73 -18.47
C GLY A 112 12.79 -0.30 -18.64
N ALA A 113 11.92 -0.56 -17.66
CA ALA A 113 10.58 0.03 -17.63
C ALA A 113 10.67 1.51 -17.21
N GLY A 114 9.97 2.39 -17.91
CA GLY A 114 9.98 3.84 -17.64
C GLY A 114 9.61 4.12 -16.19
N GLY A 115 10.40 4.95 -15.50
CA GLY A 115 10.12 5.33 -14.12
C GLY A 115 8.75 6.02 -14.00
N TYR A 116 8.04 5.79 -12.89
CA TYR A 116 6.79 6.49 -12.61
C TYR A 116 7.00 8.00 -12.68
N ALA A 117 6.15 8.69 -13.46
CA ALA A 117 6.07 10.14 -13.41
C ALA A 117 5.66 10.59 -12.01
N VAL A 118 6.12 11.78 -11.59
CA VAL A 118 5.68 12.39 -10.34
C VAL A 118 4.17 12.60 -10.44
N GLY A 119 3.41 11.84 -9.65
CA GLY A 119 1.96 11.97 -9.52
C GLY A 119 1.59 11.97 -8.05
N THR A 120 0.71 12.89 -7.66
CA THR A 120 -0.07 12.73 -6.42
C THR A 120 -0.94 11.49 -6.57
N ASP A 121 -1.07 10.66 -5.52
CA ASP A 121 -2.03 9.56 -5.53
C ASP A 121 -3.43 10.15 -5.82
N TYR A 122 -4.01 9.80 -6.97
CA TYR A 122 -5.38 10.17 -7.33
C TYR A 122 -6.31 9.16 -6.66
N ASP A 123 -7.16 9.64 -5.75
CA ASP A 123 -8.18 8.83 -5.13
C ASP A 123 -9.33 8.58 -6.14
N PRO A 124 -9.60 7.33 -6.55
CA PRO A 124 -10.71 7.02 -7.43
C PRO A 124 -12.05 6.95 -6.70
N LEU A 125 -12.16 7.40 -5.43
CA LEU A 125 -13.48 7.59 -4.81
C LEU A 125 -14.36 8.40 -5.78
N PRO A 126 -15.50 7.88 -6.26
CA PRO A 126 -16.50 8.76 -6.86
C PRO A 126 -16.82 9.77 -5.76
N ALA A 127 -16.63 11.06 -6.05
CA ALA A 127 -16.93 12.12 -5.10
C ALA A 127 -18.36 11.93 -4.56
N ILE A 128 -18.49 11.38 -3.36
CA ILE A 128 -19.72 11.46 -2.59
C ILE A 128 -19.67 12.85 -1.97
N SER A 129 -20.09 13.84 -2.74
CA SER A 129 -20.45 15.13 -2.21
C SER A 129 -21.72 14.96 -1.36
N VAL A 130 -21.59 15.02 -0.04
CA VAL A 130 -22.75 15.28 0.83
C VAL A 130 -22.93 16.78 0.83
N ASP A 131 -23.85 17.26 0.00
CA ASP A 131 -24.28 18.65 0.00
C ASP A 131 -25.10 18.92 1.26
N HIS A 132 -24.54 19.64 2.22
CA HIS A 132 -25.30 20.16 3.36
C HIS A 132 -25.99 21.46 2.94
N THR A 133 -27.12 21.34 2.25
CA THR A 133 -28.06 22.45 2.15
C THR A 133 -28.77 22.61 3.49
N ALA A 134 -28.21 23.47 4.35
CA ALA A 134 -28.92 24.00 5.51
C ALA A 134 -30.00 24.99 5.03
N GLY A 135 -31.18 24.47 4.72
CA GLY A 135 -32.38 25.26 4.50
C GLY A 135 -33.08 25.52 5.84
N THR A 136 -32.90 26.71 6.40
CA THR A 136 -33.75 27.25 7.47
C THR A 136 -35.10 27.67 6.89
N HIS A 137 -36.18 27.09 7.37
CA HIS A 137 -37.48 27.74 7.57
C HIS A 137 -38.10 27.25 8.87
#